data_AF-A0ABD5XRF0-F1
#
_entry.id   AF-A0ABD5XRF0-F1
#
_cell.length_a   1.000
_cell.length_b   1.000
_cell.length_c   1.000
_cell.angle_alpha   90.00
_cell.angle_beta   90.00
_cell.angle_gamma   90.00
#
_symmetry.space_group_name_H-M   'P 1'
#
loop_
_entity.id
_entity.type
_entity.pdbx_description
1 polymer ?
#
loop_
_entity_poly.entity_id
_entity_poly.type
_entity_poly.pdbx_seq_one_letter_code
_entity_poly.pdbx_strand_id
1 'polypeptide(L)'
;MSDSPTPETVTASTREAEARRVVEVVADHVDEGTSLSDIVVVAPDLSRYEAALTDAAGAFDLQTAAWTQLPLTDTLPYRLVAAVCRVLVDAPCSRATLLAPLEYEWVHPEAADPAPVPTPALARLARELPEEERSLAEWNDLVAETEPPRSVTRYLGWVAATRDGPDPTPQTVRRTLSGIVDRYEEAVLPRRRDRDDEALGATARTTRSVVRMRDLVTQAAATYDDRLETGMEPSWRAVDRIAETVAGYRAGRREHANARALDLVEANDTWGLSRPVVIVVGLRDGEWLRAHESVLTDALAQRVLAGDGGGNAQPPGGVVRRRRP
;
A
#
# COMPACT_ATOMS: atom_id res chain seq x y z
N MET A 1 10.05 9.52 47.08
CA MET A 1 10.97 8.79 46.19
C MET A 1 10.13 7.77 45.44
N SER A 2 9.69 8.10 44.22
CA SER A 2 9.07 7.09 43.36
C SER A 2 10.20 6.24 42.79
N ASP A 3 10.15 4.94 43.08
CA ASP A 3 11.01 3.92 42.49
C ASP A 3 10.83 4.01 40.97
N SER A 4 11.88 4.39 40.25
CA SER A 4 11.81 4.39 38.78
C SER A 4 12.00 2.94 38.33
N PRO A 5 11.12 2.40 37.47
CA PRO A 5 11.25 1.02 37.02
C PRO A 5 12.64 0.81 36.40
N THR A 6 13.37 -0.17 36.93
CA THR A 6 14.68 -0.53 36.38
C THR A 6 14.44 -1.36 35.13
N PRO A 7 14.95 -0.96 33.95
CA PRO A 7 14.72 -1.72 32.72
C PRO A 7 15.42 -3.07 32.81
N GLU A 8 14.69 -4.15 32.53
CA GLU A 8 15.28 -5.47 32.36
C GLU A 8 15.95 -5.54 30.98
N THR A 9 17.18 -6.04 30.94
CA THR A 9 17.94 -6.20 29.69
C THR A 9 18.14 -7.67 29.39
N VAL A 10 17.69 -8.08 28.21
CA VAL A 10 17.87 -9.43 27.70
C VAL A 10 18.77 -9.39 26.47
N THR A 11 19.72 -10.33 26.38
CA THR A 11 20.65 -10.42 25.25
C THR A 11 20.36 -11.68 24.43
N ALA A 12 20.48 -11.55 23.10
CA ALA A 12 20.29 -12.64 22.15
C ALA A 12 21.28 -12.51 20.98
N SER A 13 21.73 -13.66 20.46
CA SER A 13 22.72 -13.73 19.37
C SER A 13 22.10 -13.54 17.98
N THR A 14 20.81 -13.83 17.81
CA THR A 14 20.08 -13.69 16.53
C THR A 14 18.73 -12.98 16.74
N ARG A 15 18.11 -12.49 15.66
CA ARG A 15 16.80 -11.83 15.74
C ARG A 15 15.70 -12.83 16.09
N GLU A 16 15.84 -14.08 15.65
CA GLU A 16 14.93 -15.17 15.97
C GLU A 16 15.00 -15.54 17.46
N ALA A 17 16.21 -15.58 18.03
CA ALA A 17 16.41 -15.82 19.46
C ALA A 17 15.88 -14.65 20.30
N GLU A 18 16.09 -13.42 19.83
CA GLU A 18 15.56 -12.21 20.45
C GLU A 18 14.03 -12.21 20.44
N ALA A 19 13.41 -12.46 19.28
CA ALA A 19 11.96 -12.53 19.12
C ALA A 19 11.33 -13.61 20.00
N ARG A 20 11.93 -14.81 20.08
CA ARG A 20 11.46 -15.87 20.98
C ARG A 20 11.45 -15.40 22.43
N ARG A 21 12.52 -14.75 22.87
CA ARG A 21 12.63 -14.33 24.27
C ARG A 21 11.75 -13.14 24.62
N VAL A 22 11.50 -12.26 23.65
CA VAL A 22 10.48 -11.20 23.76
C VAL A 22 9.10 -11.81 23.97
N VAL A 23 8.74 -12.81 23.17
CA VAL A 23 7.45 -13.47 23.29
C VAL A 23 7.33 -14.26 24.59
N GLU A 24 8.40 -14.89 25.09
CA GLU A 24 8.45 -15.48 26.44
C GLU A 24 8.08 -14.44 27.51
N VAL A 25 8.69 -13.25 27.48
CA VAL A 25 8.38 -12.16 28.42
C VAL A 25 6.93 -11.66 28.27
N VAL A 26 6.41 -11.59 27.04
CA VAL A 26 4.99 -11.24 26.81
C VAL A 26 4.08 -12.30 27.43
N ALA A 27 4.36 -13.58 27.20
CA ALA A 27 3.56 -14.69 27.73
C ALA A 27 3.57 -14.66 29.26
N ASP A 28 4.72 -14.46 29.89
CA ASP A 28 4.84 -14.33 31.35
C ASP A 28 3.94 -13.19 31.88
N HIS A 29 3.95 -12.02 31.25
CA HIS A 29 3.08 -10.90 31.64
C HIS A 29 1.59 -11.19 31.45
N VAL A 30 1.22 -11.92 30.38
CA VAL A 30 -0.17 -12.32 30.12
C VAL A 30 -0.63 -13.34 31.16
N ASP A 31 0.22 -14.29 31.53
CA ASP A 31 -0.03 -15.28 32.58
C ASP A 31 -0.20 -14.62 33.96
N GLU A 32 0.50 -13.51 34.20
CA GLU A 32 0.34 -12.64 35.38
C GLU A 32 -0.94 -11.77 35.34
N GLY A 33 -1.70 -11.81 34.24
CA GLY A 33 -2.98 -11.14 34.07
C GLY A 33 -2.93 -9.80 33.34
N THR A 34 -1.79 -9.43 32.74
CA THR A 34 -1.67 -8.23 31.92
C THR A 34 -2.43 -8.42 30.60
N SER A 35 -3.26 -7.45 30.21
CA SER A 35 -3.91 -7.49 28.91
C SER A 35 -2.89 -7.33 27.78
N LEU A 36 -3.03 -8.07 26.68
CA LEU A 36 -2.22 -7.85 25.47
C LEU A 36 -2.31 -6.40 24.96
N SER A 37 -3.42 -5.72 25.20
CA SER A 37 -3.59 -4.30 24.86
C SER A 37 -2.69 -3.35 25.67
N ASP A 38 -2.13 -3.81 26.79
CA ASP A 38 -1.28 -3.02 27.67
C ASP A 38 0.22 -3.26 27.42
N ILE A 39 0.53 -4.19 26.51
CA ILE A 39 1.88 -4.56 26.11
C ILE A 39 2.12 -4.07 24.68
N VAL A 40 3.31 -3.52 24.43
CA VAL A 40 3.74 -3.15 23.09
C VAL A 40 5.19 -3.55 22.85
N VAL A 41 5.48 -4.12 21.68
CA VAL A 41 6.83 -4.44 21.24
C VAL A 41 7.29 -3.40 20.22
N VAL A 42 8.38 -2.72 20.49
CA VAL A 42 8.92 -1.64 19.66
C VAL A 42 10.21 -2.08 18.97
N ALA A 43 10.25 -1.99 17.65
CA ALA A 43 11.43 -2.27 16.83
C ALA A 43 11.92 -1.01 16.11
N PRO A 44 13.23 -0.88 15.82
CA PRO A 44 13.75 0.25 15.04
C PRO A 44 13.35 0.17 13.56
N ASP A 45 13.19 -1.05 13.05
CA ASP A 45 12.74 -1.40 11.71
C ASP A 45 11.86 -2.64 11.87
N LEU A 46 10.55 -2.43 11.99
CA LEU A 46 9.61 -3.51 12.29
C LEU A 46 9.56 -4.55 11.18
N SER A 47 9.80 -4.16 9.93
CA SER A 47 9.81 -5.07 8.77
C SER A 47 10.86 -6.19 8.91
N ARG A 48 11.97 -5.93 9.64
CA ARG A 48 13.01 -6.94 9.91
C ARG A 48 12.66 -7.91 11.04
N TYR A 49 11.70 -7.55 11.88
CA TYR A 49 11.33 -8.29 13.09
C TYR A 49 9.94 -8.95 12.98
N GLU A 50 9.06 -8.45 12.10
CA GLU A 50 7.67 -8.89 11.98
C GLU A 50 7.54 -10.41 11.85
N ALA A 51 8.25 -11.03 10.91
CA ALA A 51 8.19 -12.48 10.70
C ALA A 51 8.67 -13.25 11.94
N ALA A 52 9.84 -12.90 12.48
CA ALA A 52 10.40 -13.58 13.64
C ALA A 52 9.51 -13.44 14.90
N LEU A 53 8.91 -12.27 15.12
CA LEU A 53 7.98 -12.03 16.23
C LEU A 53 6.64 -12.74 16.03
N THR A 54 6.12 -12.77 14.80
CA THR A 54 4.88 -13.48 14.47
C THR A 54 5.04 -14.99 14.64
N ASP A 55 6.14 -15.56 14.12
CA ASP A 55 6.45 -16.98 14.26
C ASP A 55 6.65 -17.38 15.73
N ALA A 56 7.36 -16.55 16.50
CA ALA A 56 7.54 -16.77 17.93
C ALA A 56 6.21 -16.69 18.67
N ALA A 57 5.37 -15.68 18.40
CA ALA A 57 4.06 -15.51 19.04
C ALA A 57 3.12 -16.69 18.75
N GLY A 58 3.13 -17.21 17.52
CA GLY A 58 2.36 -18.40 17.15
C GLY A 58 2.73 -19.64 17.97
N ALA A 59 4.00 -19.79 18.39
CA ALA A 59 4.42 -20.90 19.25
C ALA A 59 3.84 -20.83 20.69
N PHE A 60 3.29 -19.67 21.08
CA PHE A 60 2.65 -19.42 22.37
C PHE A 60 1.14 -19.16 22.21
N ASP A 61 0.54 -19.49 21.06
CA ASP A 61 -0.87 -19.22 20.73
C ASP A 61 -1.27 -17.72 20.84
N LEU A 62 -0.29 -16.81 20.73
CA LEU A 62 -0.52 -15.36 20.75
C LEU A 62 -0.71 -14.82 19.33
N GLN A 63 -1.66 -13.89 19.19
CA GLN A 63 -1.89 -13.17 17.94
C GLN A 63 -1.11 -11.85 17.96
N THR A 64 -0.53 -11.46 16.83
CA THR A 64 0.22 -10.20 16.68
C THR A 64 -0.49 -9.24 15.74
N ALA A 65 -0.37 -7.95 16.03
CA ALA A 65 -0.83 -6.86 15.18
C ALA A 65 0.36 -5.94 14.88
N ALA A 66 0.99 -6.14 13.72
CA ALA A 66 2.09 -5.30 13.28
C ALA A 66 1.59 -3.97 12.73
N TRP A 67 2.08 -2.87 13.29
CA TRP A 67 1.89 -1.50 12.81
C TRP A 67 2.95 -1.17 11.78
N THR A 68 3.21 -2.11 10.88
CA THR A 68 3.98 -1.83 9.67
C THR A 68 3.08 -1.07 8.71
N GLN A 69 3.65 -0.07 8.03
CA GLN A 69 3.05 0.43 6.81
C GLN A 69 2.93 -0.75 5.83
N LEU A 70 1.71 -1.07 5.41
CA LEU A 70 1.50 -2.03 4.33
C LEU A 70 2.30 -1.53 3.10
N PRO A 71 3.27 -2.29 2.56
CA PRO A 71 3.96 -1.89 1.34
C PRO A 71 2.96 -2.01 0.20
N LEU A 72 2.15 -0.96 0.02
CA LEU A 72 0.95 -0.98 -0.81
C LEU A 72 1.33 -1.33 -2.24
N THR A 73 2.50 -0.91 -2.71
CA THR A 73 3.04 -1.23 -4.04
C THR A 73 3.21 -2.73 -4.30
N ASP A 74 3.36 -3.53 -3.26
CA ASP A 74 3.52 -4.98 -3.33
C ASP A 74 2.21 -5.75 -3.17
N THR A 75 1.10 -5.07 -2.90
CA THR A 75 -0.19 -5.73 -2.74
C THR A 75 -0.88 -5.93 -4.09
N LEU A 76 -1.68 -6.99 -4.16
CA LEU A 76 -2.41 -7.34 -5.38
C LEU A 76 -3.45 -6.29 -5.79
N PRO A 77 -4.25 -5.70 -4.87
CA PRO A 77 -5.16 -4.61 -5.25
C PRO A 77 -4.46 -3.40 -5.85
N TYR A 78 -3.29 -3.04 -5.34
CA TYR A 78 -2.50 -1.95 -5.92
C TYR A 78 -1.97 -2.34 -7.30
N ARG A 79 -1.33 -3.51 -7.42
CA ARG A 79 -0.78 -3.98 -8.69
C ARG A 79 -1.85 -4.08 -9.78
N LEU A 80 -3.07 -4.46 -9.41
CA LEU A 80 -4.24 -4.42 -10.28
C LEU A 80 -4.54 -3.00 -10.76
N VAL A 81 -4.72 -2.04 -9.85
CA VAL A 81 -5.01 -0.63 -10.21
C VAL A 81 -3.89 -0.03 -11.06
N ALA A 82 -2.62 -0.28 -10.70
CA ALA A 82 -1.47 0.18 -11.46
C ALA A 82 -1.40 -0.48 -12.85
N ALA A 83 -1.74 -1.77 -12.97
CA ALA A 83 -1.80 -2.43 -14.28
C ALA A 83 -2.95 -1.88 -15.14
N VAL A 84 -4.09 -1.56 -14.53
CA VAL A 84 -5.21 -0.90 -15.21
C VAL A 84 -4.81 0.48 -15.72
N CYS A 85 -4.18 1.31 -14.89
CA CYS A 85 -3.69 2.61 -15.34
C CYS A 85 -2.73 2.47 -16.53
N ARG A 86 -1.76 1.56 -16.45
CA ARG A 86 -0.81 1.28 -17.54
C ARG A 86 -1.49 0.88 -18.85
N VAL A 87 -2.45 -0.04 -18.84
CA VAL A 87 -3.14 -0.45 -20.09
C VAL A 87 -3.98 0.68 -20.68
N LEU A 88 -4.47 1.62 -19.86
CA LEU A 88 -5.18 2.82 -20.34
C LEU A 88 -4.22 3.86 -20.94
N VAL A 89 -2.96 3.88 -20.49
CA VAL A 89 -1.91 4.79 -20.96
C VAL A 89 -1.25 4.33 -22.25
N ASP A 90 -0.83 3.06 -22.34
CA ASP A 90 0.06 2.56 -23.39
C ASP A 90 -0.70 2.30 -24.70
N ALA A 91 -0.51 3.12 -25.72
CA ALA A 91 -1.02 2.89 -27.07
C ALA A 91 0.10 3.17 -28.10
N PRO A 92 0.56 2.17 -28.87
CA PRO A 92 0.28 0.72 -28.76
C PRO A 92 0.76 0.10 -27.42
N CYS A 93 0.34 -1.13 -27.10
CA CYS A 93 0.78 -1.84 -25.89
C CYS A 93 1.23 -3.28 -26.16
N SER A 94 2.10 -3.81 -25.30
CA SER A 94 2.57 -5.19 -25.36
C SER A 94 1.52 -6.18 -24.82
N ARG A 95 1.70 -7.47 -25.14
CA ARG A 95 0.89 -8.56 -24.54
C ARG A 95 0.95 -8.54 -23.01
N ALA A 96 2.14 -8.30 -22.44
CA ALA A 96 2.32 -8.26 -21.00
C ALA A 96 1.51 -7.12 -20.37
N THR A 97 1.54 -5.92 -20.96
CA THR A 97 0.71 -4.80 -20.50
C THR A 97 -0.78 -5.10 -20.62
N LEU A 98 -1.21 -5.71 -21.73
CA LEU A 98 -2.61 -6.06 -21.97
C LEU A 98 -3.14 -7.11 -20.98
N LEU A 99 -2.36 -8.14 -20.66
CA LEU A 99 -2.82 -9.24 -19.81
C LEU A 99 -2.60 -8.98 -18.31
N ALA A 100 -1.71 -8.05 -17.93
CA ALA A 100 -1.38 -7.79 -16.52
C ALA A 100 -2.59 -7.56 -15.61
N PRO A 101 -3.62 -6.76 -15.97
CA PRO A 101 -4.81 -6.64 -15.11
C PRO A 101 -5.51 -7.98 -14.85
N LEU A 102 -5.56 -8.86 -15.84
CA LEU A 102 -6.18 -10.19 -15.71
C LEU A 102 -5.34 -11.12 -14.82
N GLU A 103 -4.00 -10.99 -14.86
CA GLU A 103 -3.09 -11.70 -13.95
C GLU A 103 -3.30 -11.29 -12.49
N TYR A 104 -3.64 -10.01 -12.26
CA TYR A 104 -4.03 -9.50 -10.95
C TYR A 104 -5.53 -9.64 -10.65
N GLU A 105 -6.19 -10.61 -11.31
CA GLU A 105 -7.59 -11.00 -11.08
C GLU A 105 -8.59 -9.86 -11.29
N TRP A 106 -8.38 -9.01 -12.31
CA TRP A 106 -9.38 -8.03 -12.73
C TRP A 106 -10.75 -8.68 -12.95
N VAL A 107 -11.78 -8.00 -12.50
CA VAL A 107 -13.18 -8.34 -12.70
C VAL A 107 -13.91 -7.11 -13.18
N HIS A 108 -14.83 -7.29 -14.13
CA HIS A 108 -15.60 -6.17 -14.65
C HIS A 108 -16.46 -5.51 -13.55
N PRO A 109 -16.34 -4.19 -13.33
CA PRO A 109 -17.02 -3.48 -12.22
C PRO A 109 -18.54 -3.70 -12.18
N GLU A 110 -19.19 -3.76 -13.35
CA GLU A 110 -20.66 -3.84 -13.46
C GLU A 110 -21.17 -5.24 -13.89
N ALA A 111 -20.33 -6.29 -13.85
CA ALA A 111 -20.79 -7.62 -14.27
C ALA A 111 -21.81 -8.21 -13.30
N ALA A 112 -22.91 -8.79 -13.77
CA ALA A 112 -23.89 -9.45 -12.89
C ALA A 112 -23.33 -10.70 -12.17
N ASP A 113 -22.50 -11.48 -12.87
CA ASP A 113 -21.79 -12.65 -12.32
C ASP A 113 -20.27 -12.39 -12.38
N PRO A 114 -19.67 -11.94 -11.27
CA PRO A 114 -18.27 -11.58 -11.24
C PRO A 114 -17.38 -12.79 -10.96
N ALA A 115 -16.51 -13.08 -11.92
CA ALA A 115 -15.43 -14.04 -11.72
C ALA A 115 -14.17 -13.55 -12.45
N PRO A 116 -12.98 -13.69 -11.82
CA PRO A 116 -11.72 -13.48 -12.51
C PRO A 116 -11.53 -14.53 -13.62
N VAL A 117 -10.67 -14.23 -14.58
CA VAL A 117 -10.32 -15.20 -15.63
C VAL A 117 -9.59 -16.39 -15.00
N PRO A 118 -9.99 -17.64 -15.28
CA PRO A 118 -9.27 -18.81 -14.76
C PRO A 118 -7.81 -18.84 -15.23
N THR A 119 -6.88 -19.13 -14.32
CA THR A 119 -5.43 -19.19 -14.60
C THR A 119 -5.07 -20.04 -15.82
N PRO A 120 -5.66 -21.24 -16.06
CA PRO A 120 -5.35 -22.02 -17.26
C PRO A 120 -5.75 -21.33 -18.56
N ALA A 121 -6.86 -20.57 -18.56
CA ALA A 121 -7.31 -19.83 -19.73
C ALA A 121 -6.38 -18.64 -20.01
N LEU A 122 -5.93 -17.94 -18.96
CA LEU A 122 -4.98 -16.84 -19.10
C LEU A 122 -3.60 -17.33 -19.58
N ALA A 123 -3.11 -18.45 -19.05
CA ALA A 123 -1.87 -19.07 -19.51
C ALA A 123 -1.95 -19.57 -20.96
N ARG A 124 -3.13 -19.98 -21.44
CA ARG A 124 -3.36 -20.30 -22.85
C ARG A 124 -3.23 -19.05 -23.72
N LEU A 125 -3.94 -17.99 -23.38
CA LEU A 125 -3.87 -16.70 -24.08
C LEU A 125 -2.43 -16.17 -24.13
N ALA A 126 -1.72 -16.20 -23.00
CA ALA A 126 -0.33 -15.75 -22.94
C ALA A 126 0.60 -16.56 -23.85
N ARG A 127 0.32 -17.84 -24.14
CA ARG A 127 1.14 -18.65 -25.07
C ARG A 127 0.76 -18.44 -26.54
N GLU A 128 -0.52 -18.20 -26.83
CA GLU A 128 -1.04 -18.09 -28.19
C GLU A 128 -0.84 -16.69 -28.78
N LEU A 129 -0.84 -15.66 -27.93
CA LEU A 129 -0.68 -14.28 -28.37
C LEU A 129 0.79 -13.89 -28.60
N PRO A 130 1.08 -13.09 -29.64
CA PRO A 130 2.40 -12.53 -29.93
C PRO A 130 2.92 -11.63 -28.79
N GLU A 131 4.21 -11.32 -28.77
CA GLU A 131 4.80 -10.45 -27.73
C GLU A 131 4.90 -8.98 -28.17
N GLU A 132 4.90 -8.73 -29.49
CA GLU A 132 5.05 -7.41 -30.09
C GLU A 132 3.96 -6.42 -29.65
N GLU A 133 4.33 -5.13 -29.60
CA GLU A 133 3.37 -4.06 -29.34
C GLU A 133 2.37 -3.93 -30.47
N ARG A 134 1.09 -3.83 -30.11
CA ARG A 134 -0.02 -3.70 -31.05
C ARG A 134 -1.05 -2.70 -30.54
N SER A 135 -1.84 -2.17 -31.46
CA SER A 135 -3.02 -1.39 -31.12
C SER A 135 -4.08 -2.26 -30.44
N LEU A 136 -5.00 -1.63 -29.72
CA LEU A 136 -6.08 -2.34 -29.05
C LEU A 136 -7.04 -3.03 -30.04
N ALA A 137 -7.21 -2.47 -31.24
CA ALA A 137 -8.00 -3.10 -32.31
C ALA A 137 -7.37 -4.42 -32.76
N GLU A 138 -6.07 -4.42 -33.06
CA GLU A 138 -5.34 -5.63 -33.43
C GLU A 138 -5.34 -6.68 -32.31
N TRP A 139 -5.24 -6.24 -31.05
CA TRP A 139 -5.37 -7.15 -29.91
C TRP A 139 -6.76 -7.79 -29.81
N ASN A 140 -7.83 -7.04 -30.07
CA ASN A 140 -9.18 -7.59 -30.08
C ASN A 140 -9.34 -8.67 -31.15
N ASP A 141 -8.82 -8.43 -32.36
CA ASP A 141 -8.90 -9.40 -33.46
C ASP A 141 -8.14 -10.68 -33.11
N LEU A 142 -6.89 -10.57 -32.65
CA LEU A 142 -6.08 -11.72 -32.26
C LEU A 142 -6.69 -12.51 -31.10
N VAL A 143 -7.22 -11.82 -30.09
CA VAL A 143 -7.85 -12.49 -28.95
C VAL A 143 -9.13 -13.19 -29.38
N ALA A 144 -9.91 -12.63 -30.30
CA ALA A 144 -11.12 -13.27 -30.81
C ALA A 144 -10.84 -14.62 -31.50
N GLU A 145 -9.69 -14.76 -32.17
CA GLU A 145 -9.26 -16.01 -32.82
C GLU A 145 -8.95 -17.15 -31.82
N THR A 146 -8.68 -16.83 -30.55
CA THR A 146 -8.34 -17.82 -29.49
C THR A 146 -9.54 -18.41 -28.75
N GLU A 147 -10.77 -18.09 -29.18
CA GLU A 147 -12.02 -18.43 -28.49
C GLU A 147 -11.94 -18.11 -26.97
N PRO A 148 -11.81 -16.82 -26.62
CA PRO A 148 -11.48 -16.41 -25.26
C PRO A 148 -12.70 -16.57 -24.33
N PRO A 149 -12.49 -16.75 -23.01
CA PRO A 149 -13.58 -16.66 -22.06
C PRO A 149 -14.32 -15.32 -22.16
N ARG A 150 -15.64 -15.32 -21.92
CA ARG A 150 -16.47 -14.09 -21.96
C ARG A 150 -15.94 -12.95 -21.09
N SER A 151 -15.27 -13.27 -19.97
CA SER A 151 -14.65 -12.28 -19.09
C SER A 151 -13.51 -11.53 -19.77
N VAL A 152 -12.74 -12.17 -20.64
CA VAL A 152 -11.67 -11.54 -21.44
C VAL A 152 -12.25 -10.64 -22.51
N THR A 153 -13.28 -11.09 -23.23
CA THR A 153 -14.00 -10.24 -24.19
C THR A 153 -14.58 -8.99 -23.51
N ARG A 154 -15.17 -9.17 -22.32
CA ARG A 154 -15.71 -8.06 -21.53
C ARG A 154 -14.61 -7.11 -21.05
N TYR A 155 -13.45 -7.63 -20.67
CA TYR A 155 -12.28 -6.85 -20.31
C TYR A 155 -11.81 -5.97 -21.47
N LEU A 156 -11.59 -6.54 -22.65
CA LEU A 156 -11.10 -5.78 -23.80
C LEU A 156 -12.12 -4.72 -24.26
N GLY A 157 -13.41 -5.06 -24.25
CA GLY A 157 -14.48 -4.09 -24.53
C GLY A 157 -14.51 -2.95 -23.52
N TRP A 158 -14.27 -3.24 -22.23
CA TRP A 158 -14.17 -2.23 -21.19
C TRP A 158 -12.94 -1.32 -21.36
N VAL A 159 -11.78 -1.88 -21.69
CA VAL A 159 -10.57 -1.10 -21.98
C VAL A 159 -10.82 -0.18 -23.17
N ALA A 160 -11.37 -0.70 -24.27
CA ALA A 160 -11.65 0.10 -25.47
C ALA A 160 -12.61 1.25 -25.15
N ALA A 161 -13.74 0.97 -24.50
CA ALA A 161 -14.71 2.00 -24.11
C ALA A 161 -14.12 3.07 -23.17
N THR A 162 -13.17 2.70 -22.31
CA THR A 162 -12.54 3.63 -21.36
C THR A 162 -11.46 4.48 -22.02
N ARG A 163 -10.74 3.93 -23.01
CA ARG A 163 -9.66 4.63 -23.74
C ARG A 163 -10.18 5.54 -24.83
N ASP A 164 -11.16 5.07 -25.59
CA ASP A 164 -11.75 5.80 -26.72
C ASP A 164 -12.85 6.78 -26.25
N GLY A 165 -13.19 6.74 -24.96
CA GLY A 165 -14.11 7.67 -24.33
C GLY A 165 -13.52 9.08 -24.13
N PRO A 166 -14.29 10.00 -23.52
CA PRO A 166 -13.81 11.33 -23.19
C PRO A 166 -12.60 11.28 -22.23
N ASP A 167 -11.77 12.31 -22.28
CA ASP A 167 -10.65 12.47 -21.34
C ASP A 167 -11.12 12.35 -19.88
N PRO A 168 -10.30 11.75 -19.01
CA PRO A 168 -10.72 11.46 -17.65
C PRO A 168 -10.94 12.74 -16.86
N THR A 169 -12.14 12.90 -16.31
CA THR A 169 -12.45 13.87 -15.25
C THR A 169 -12.11 13.27 -13.87
N PRO A 170 -11.92 14.08 -12.81
CA PRO A 170 -11.73 13.56 -11.45
C PRO A 170 -12.84 12.61 -11.00
N GLN A 171 -14.09 12.89 -11.39
CA GLN A 171 -15.23 12.01 -11.11
C GLN A 171 -15.13 10.69 -11.87
N THR A 172 -14.71 10.72 -13.14
CA THR A 172 -14.49 9.51 -13.95
C THR A 172 -13.37 8.66 -13.36
N VAL A 173 -12.24 9.26 -12.96
CA VAL A 173 -11.12 8.58 -12.31
C VAL A 173 -11.58 7.87 -11.04
N ARG A 174 -12.24 8.60 -10.13
CA ARG A 174 -12.75 8.05 -8.88
C ARG A 174 -13.71 6.88 -9.15
N ARG A 175 -14.71 7.08 -10.01
CA ARG A 175 -15.69 6.04 -10.33
C ARG A 175 -15.02 4.79 -10.91
N THR A 176 -14.12 4.97 -11.87
CA THR A 176 -13.43 3.86 -12.54
C THR A 176 -12.57 3.06 -11.58
N LEU A 177 -11.69 3.73 -10.82
CA LEU A 177 -10.75 3.05 -9.94
C LEU A 177 -11.42 2.50 -8.68
N SER A 178 -12.37 3.22 -8.07
CA SER A 178 -13.16 2.68 -6.95
C SER A 178 -13.99 1.48 -7.38
N GLY A 179 -14.60 1.52 -8.57
CA GLY A 179 -15.35 0.38 -9.11
C GLY A 179 -14.50 -0.88 -9.26
N ILE A 180 -13.21 -0.75 -9.59
CA ILE A 180 -12.27 -1.88 -9.64
C ILE A 180 -11.96 -2.41 -8.24
N VAL A 181 -11.66 -1.52 -7.29
CA VAL A 181 -11.32 -1.89 -5.90
C VAL A 181 -12.51 -2.55 -5.19
N ASP A 182 -13.70 -1.97 -5.32
CA ASP A 182 -14.93 -2.50 -4.74
C ASP A 182 -15.25 -3.86 -5.36
N ARG A 183 -15.11 -4.00 -6.69
CA ARG A 183 -15.38 -5.27 -7.35
C ARG A 183 -14.42 -6.37 -6.96
N TYR A 184 -13.16 -6.01 -6.73
CA TYR A 184 -12.15 -6.93 -6.24
C TYR A 184 -12.51 -7.42 -4.81
N GLU A 185 -12.95 -6.53 -3.92
CA GLU A 185 -13.41 -6.93 -2.57
C GLU A 185 -14.59 -7.89 -2.65
N GLU A 186 -15.59 -7.60 -3.47
CA GLU A 186 -16.81 -8.39 -3.54
C GLU A 186 -16.58 -9.78 -4.17
N ALA A 187 -15.75 -9.86 -5.22
CA ALA A 187 -15.64 -11.05 -6.05
C ALA A 187 -14.35 -11.84 -5.85
N VAL A 188 -13.24 -11.18 -5.54
CA VAL A 188 -11.92 -11.81 -5.49
C VAL A 188 -11.54 -12.16 -4.07
N LEU A 189 -11.77 -11.26 -3.11
CA LEU A 189 -11.39 -11.48 -1.71
C LEU A 189 -12.02 -12.75 -1.08
N PRO A 190 -13.31 -13.09 -1.29
CA PRO A 190 -13.89 -14.33 -0.76
C PRO A 190 -13.18 -15.57 -1.33
N ARG A 191 -12.92 -15.58 -2.64
CA ARG A 191 -12.22 -16.69 -3.31
C ARG A 191 -10.76 -16.82 -2.87
N ARG A 192 -10.11 -15.72 -2.50
CA ARG A 192 -8.77 -15.74 -1.90
C ARG A 192 -8.81 -16.31 -0.50
N ARG A 193 -9.78 -15.89 0.31
CA ARG A 193 -10.01 -16.45 1.65
C ARG A 193 -10.21 -17.96 1.62
N ASP A 194 -10.98 -18.47 0.66
CA ASP A 194 -11.21 -19.92 0.52
C ASP A 194 -9.94 -20.73 0.16
N ARG A 195 -8.88 -20.06 -0.33
CA ARG A 195 -7.59 -20.67 -0.69
C ARG A 195 -6.46 -20.35 0.29
N ASP A 196 -6.75 -19.55 1.30
CA ASP A 196 -5.78 -19.14 2.32
C ASP A 196 -5.59 -20.27 3.34
N ASP A 197 -4.54 -20.16 4.14
CA ASP A 197 -4.33 -21.06 5.27
C ASP A 197 -5.23 -20.71 6.47
N GLU A 198 -5.17 -21.53 7.53
CA GLU A 198 -5.99 -21.33 8.74
C GLU A 198 -5.68 -20.00 9.45
N ALA A 199 -4.49 -19.43 9.27
CA ALA A 199 -4.09 -18.16 9.87
C ALA A 199 -4.65 -16.94 9.11
N LEU A 200 -5.16 -17.12 7.89
CA LEU A 200 -5.80 -16.08 7.07
C LEU A 200 -4.90 -14.83 6.83
N GLY A 201 -3.58 -15.00 6.88
CA GLY A 201 -2.63 -13.90 6.80
C GLY A 201 -2.69 -13.16 5.46
N ALA A 202 -2.81 -13.90 4.35
CA ALA A 202 -2.90 -13.32 3.01
C ALA A 202 -4.24 -12.57 2.81
N THR A 203 -5.32 -13.09 3.37
CA THR A 203 -6.64 -12.48 3.39
C THR A 203 -6.61 -11.18 4.18
N ALA A 204 -6.09 -11.21 5.41
CA ALA A 204 -5.97 -10.02 6.25
C ALA A 204 -5.14 -8.92 5.56
N ARG A 205 -4.00 -9.28 4.96
CA ARG A 205 -3.18 -8.35 4.16
C ARG A 205 -3.94 -7.77 2.98
N THR A 206 -4.71 -8.60 2.26
CA THR A 206 -5.49 -8.17 1.10
C THR A 206 -6.65 -7.25 1.51
N THR A 207 -7.38 -7.57 2.58
CA THR A 207 -8.44 -6.72 3.14
C THR A 207 -7.91 -5.35 3.52
N ARG A 208 -6.78 -5.29 4.24
CA ARG A 208 -6.13 -4.01 4.59
C ARG A 208 -5.74 -3.23 3.34
N SER A 209 -5.20 -3.91 2.33
CA SER A 209 -4.88 -3.28 1.06
C SER A 209 -6.10 -2.69 0.36
N VAL A 210 -7.25 -3.36 0.36
CA VAL A 210 -8.48 -2.85 -0.24
C VAL A 210 -8.90 -1.54 0.43
N VAL A 211 -8.91 -1.51 1.77
CA VAL A 211 -9.23 -0.30 2.54
C VAL A 211 -8.27 0.85 2.16
N ARG A 212 -6.96 0.59 2.14
CA ARG A 212 -5.97 1.60 1.76
C ARG A 212 -6.11 2.06 0.31
N MET A 213 -6.48 1.17 -0.60
CA MET A 213 -6.70 1.54 -2.00
C MET A 213 -7.89 2.49 -2.17
N ARG A 214 -8.94 2.39 -1.34
CA ARG A 214 -10.06 3.35 -1.38
C ARG A 214 -9.61 4.77 -1.02
N ASP A 215 -8.78 4.89 0.02
CA ASP A 215 -8.18 6.17 0.42
C ASP A 215 -7.26 6.70 -0.69
N LEU A 216 -6.39 5.85 -1.24
CA LEU A 216 -5.49 6.21 -2.33
C LEU A 216 -6.23 6.71 -3.56
N VAL A 217 -7.28 6.01 -3.99
CA VAL A 217 -8.09 6.42 -5.16
C VAL A 217 -8.74 7.79 -4.91
N THR A 218 -9.25 8.02 -3.71
CA THR A 218 -9.83 9.31 -3.32
C THR A 218 -8.78 10.42 -3.36
N GLN A 219 -7.60 10.18 -2.79
CA GLN A 219 -6.50 11.14 -2.77
C GLN A 219 -5.93 11.39 -4.17
N ALA A 220 -5.81 10.37 -5.01
CA ALA A 220 -5.35 10.50 -6.39
C ALA A 220 -6.34 11.31 -7.23
N ALA A 221 -7.64 11.08 -7.09
CA ALA A 221 -8.67 11.87 -7.78
C ALA A 221 -8.68 13.34 -7.33
N ALA A 222 -8.55 13.61 -6.03
CA ALA A 222 -8.44 14.98 -5.51
C ALA A 222 -7.16 15.68 -5.99
N THR A 223 -6.02 14.99 -5.90
CA THR A 223 -4.74 15.52 -6.41
C THR A 223 -4.82 15.78 -7.91
N TYR A 224 -5.52 14.93 -8.67
CA TYR A 224 -5.73 15.15 -10.10
C TYR A 224 -6.58 16.39 -10.36
N ASP A 225 -7.65 16.62 -9.60
CA ASP A 225 -8.47 17.84 -9.67
C ASP A 225 -7.62 19.10 -9.46
N ASP A 226 -6.85 19.16 -8.37
CA ASP A 226 -5.93 20.26 -8.05
C ASP A 226 -4.91 20.51 -9.20
N ARG A 227 -4.46 19.43 -9.85
CA ARG A 227 -3.49 19.53 -10.95
C ARG A 227 -4.13 20.02 -12.25
N LEU A 228 -5.37 19.65 -12.53
CA LEU A 228 -6.12 20.19 -13.66
C LEU A 228 -6.34 21.70 -13.49
N GLU A 229 -6.68 22.16 -12.29
CA GLU A 229 -6.83 23.60 -11.99
C GLU A 229 -5.53 24.40 -12.20
N THR A 230 -4.38 23.75 -12.03
CA THR A 230 -3.05 24.34 -12.25
C THR A 230 -2.53 24.19 -13.68
N GLY A 231 -3.37 23.72 -14.60
CA GLY A 231 -3.08 23.66 -16.04
C GLY A 231 -2.49 22.35 -16.53
N MET A 232 -2.64 21.25 -15.79
CA MET A 232 -2.32 19.91 -16.29
C MET A 232 -3.32 19.48 -17.38
N GLU A 233 -2.82 18.91 -18.47
CA GLU A 233 -3.67 18.33 -19.51
C GLU A 233 -4.39 17.05 -19.02
N PRO A 234 -5.71 16.94 -19.22
CA PRO A 234 -6.47 15.75 -18.84
C PRO A 234 -5.98 14.49 -19.57
N SER A 235 -5.59 13.44 -18.84
CA SER A 235 -5.18 12.16 -19.45
C SER A 235 -5.03 11.04 -18.43
N TRP A 236 -5.21 9.79 -18.86
CA TRP A 236 -4.90 8.62 -18.03
C TRP A 236 -3.41 8.54 -17.66
N ARG A 237 -2.52 9.13 -18.47
CA ARG A 237 -1.08 9.23 -18.17
C ARG A 237 -0.79 10.18 -17.00
N ALA A 238 -1.58 11.24 -16.85
CA ALA A 238 -1.51 12.10 -15.68
C ALA A 238 -2.00 11.33 -14.43
N VAL A 239 -3.10 10.62 -14.55
CA VAL A 239 -3.69 9.82 -13.46
C VAL A 239 -2.72 8.74 -12.97
N ASP A 240 -2.08 7.99 -13.87
CA ASP A 240 -1.09 6.95 -13.55
C ASP A 240 0.07 7.50 -12.71
N ARG A 241 0.69 8.60 -13.15
CA ARG A 241 1.77 9.28 -12.42
C ARG A 241 1.35 9.79 -11.05
N ILE A 242 0.13 10.32 -10.94
CA ILE A 242 -0.41 10.77 -9.65
C ILE A 242 -0.66 9.59 -8.73
N ALA A 243 -1.25 8.50 -9.23
CA ALA A 243 -1.49 7.30 -8.44
C ALA A 243 -0.19 6.69 -7.93
N GLU A 244 0.86 6.63 -8.76
CA GLU A 244 2.20 6.20 -8.36
C GLU A 244 2.80 7.12 -7.28
N THR A 245 2.71 8.43 -7.47
CA THR A 245 3.21 9.42 -6.50
C THR A 245 2.47 9.31 -5.16
N VAL A 246 1.15 9.19 -5.19
CA VAL A 246 0.31 9.05 -3.98
C VAL A 246 0.59 7.74 -3.26
N ALA A 247 0.79 6.64 -3.99
CA ALA A 247 1.19 5.36 -3.41
C ALA A 247 2.55 5.41 -2.72
N GLY A 248 3.45 6.25 -3.23
CA GLY A 248 4.76 6.51 -2.64
C GLY A 248 4.70 7.33 -1.34
N TYR A 249 3.63 8.09 -1.09
CA TYR A 249 3.47 8.85 0.16
C TYR A 249 3.14 7.92 1.33
N ARG A 250 4.19 7.60 2.09
CA ARG A 250 4.18 6.80 3.33
C ARG A 250 3.63 7.58 4.52
N ALA A 251 2.32 7.81 4.58
CA ALA A 251 1.70 8.34 5.79
C ALA A 251 1.60 7.22 6.85
N GLY A 252 2.60 7.13 7.73
CA GLY A 252 2.58 6.26 8.91
C GLY A 252 1.37 6.58 9.79
N ARG A 253 0.30 5.80 9.67
CA ARG A 253 -0.83 5.82 10.59
C ARG A 253 -1.48 4.45 10.71
N ARG A 254 -1.54 3.98 11.97
CA ARG A 254 -2.45 2.98 12.59
C ARG A 254 -3.43 2.28 11.64
N GLU A 255 -3.32 0.95 11.52
CA GLU A 255 -4.28 0.09 10.79
C GLU A 255 -5.27 -0.65 11.72
N HIS A 256 -5.67 0.00 12.82
CA HIS A 256 -6.61 -0.46 13.86
C HIS A 256 -5.96 -1.25 15.02
N ALA A 257 -6.26 -0.80 16.25
CA ALA A 257 -5.90 -1.51 17.47
C ALA A 257 -6.84 -2.71 17.65
N ASN A 258 -6.28 -3.91 17.77
CA ASN A 258 -7.01 -5.12 18.15
C ASN A 258 -6.73 -5.41 19.62
N ALA A 259 -7.75 -5.29 20.48
CA ALA A 259 -7.60 -5.52 21.92
C ALA A 259 -7.20 -6.96 22.30
N ARG A 260 -7.17 -7.89 21.34
CA ARG A 260 -6.80 -9.30 21.52
C ARG A 260 -5.47 -9.69 20.88
N ALA A 261 -4.72 -8.74 20.32
CA ALA A 261 -3.44 -9.00 19.68
C ALA A 261 -2.33 -8.16 20.32
N LEU A 262 -1.12 -8.70 20.34
CA LEU A 262 0.09 -8.00 20.74
C LEU A 262 0.46 -6.94 19.69
N ASP A 263 0.50 -5.67 20.09
CA ASP A 263 0.91 -4.58 19.21
C ASP A 263 2.42 -4.65 18.95
N LEU A 264 2.82 -4.78 17.68
CA LEU A 264 4.20 -4.61 17.24
C LEU A 264 4.32 -3.28 16.51
N VAL A 265 5.24 -2.40 16.91
CA VAL A 265 5.34 -1.03 16.38
C VAL A 265 6.76 -0.69 15.95
N GLU A 266 6.87 0.12 14.90
CA GLU A 266 8.13 0.78 14.59
C GLU A 266 8.35 1.96 15.54
N ALA A 267 9.60 2.20 15.94
CA ALA A 267 9.97 3.25 16.89
C ALA A 267 9.40 4.63 16.54
N ASN A 268 9.41 4.99 15.25
CA ASN A 268 8.88 6.27 14.78
C ASN A 268 7.36 6.41 14.93
N ASP A 269 6.62 5.32 15.12
CA ASP A 269 5.17 5.30 15.27
C ASP A 269 4.71 5.22 16.74
N THR A 270 5.65 5.30 17.70
CA THR A 270 5.36 5.24 19.14
C THR A 270 4.84 6.56 19.73
N TRP A 271 4.90 7.67 19.00
CA TRP A 271 4.49 8.98 19.50
C TRP A 271 3.03 8.98 19.96
N GLY A 272 2.82 9.39 21.21
CA GLY A 272 1.48 9.45 21.82
C GLY A 272 0.92 8.10 22.25
N LEU A 273 1.72 7.02 22.21
CA LEU A 273 1.37 5.76 22.86
C LEU A 273 1.74 5.80 24.34
N SER A 274 0.82 5.36 25.17
CA SER A 274 1.05 5.11 26.58
C SER A 274 0.62 3.67 26.85
N ARG A 275 1.60 2.81 27.16
CA ARG A 275 1.41 1.39 27.44
C ARG A 275 2.13 1.06 28.74
N PRO A 276 1.49 0.33 29.67
CA PRO A 276 2.13 -0.09 30.92
C PRO A 276 3.41 -0.90 30.71
N VAL A 277 3.46 -1.75 29.68
CA VAL A 277 4.62 -2.57 29.35
C VAL A 277 5.12 -2.25 27.95
N VAL A 278 6.38 -1.83 27.85
CA VAL A 278 7.06 -1.52 26.59
C VAL A 278 8.29 -2.41 26.49
N ILE A 279 8.33 -3.26 25.47
CA ILE A 279 9.47 -4.12 25.19
C ILE A 279 10.17 -3.56 23.94
N VAL A 280 11.45 -3.25 24.05
CA VAL A 280 12.23 -2.67 22.96
C VAL A 280 13.19 -3.72 22.41
N VAL A 281 13.17 -3.95 21.09
CA VAL A 281 14.00 -4.96 20.43
C VAL A 281 15.05 -4.34 19.51
N GLY A 282 16.11 -5.07 19.22
CA GLY A 282 17.13 -4.67 18.26
C GLY A 282 17.97 -3.49 18.72
N LEU A 283 18.16 -3.31 20.04
CA LEU A 283 19.03 -2.29 20.64
C LEU A 283 20.50 -2.58 20.31
N ARG A 284 20.87 -2.37 19.04
CA ARG A 284 22.19 -2.57 18.47
C ARG A 284 22.72 -1.25 17.95
N ASP A 285 24.03 -1.08 18.07
CA ASP A 285 24.72 0.09 17.52
C ASP A 285 24.47 0.20 16.01
N GLY A 286 24.16 1.41 15.54
CA GLY A 286 23.82 1.70 14.14
C GLY A 286 22.44 1.24 13.65
N GLU A 287 21.60 0.61 14.47
CA GLU A 287 20.21 0.26 14.10
C GLU A 287 19.16 1.29 14.59
N TRP A 288 19.29 1.80 15.82
CA TRP A 288 18.33 2.75 16.40
C TRP A 288 18.66 4.23 16.15
N LEU A 289 19.93 4.58 16.08
CA LEU A 289 20.39 5.96 15.86
C LEU A 289 21.00 6.07 14.46
N ARG A 290 20.15 6.08 13.43
CA ARG A 290 20.61 6.35 12.05
C ARG A 290 20.41 7.82 11.74
N ALA A 291 21.51 8.53 11.49
CA ALA A 291 21.44 9.81 10.80
C ALA A 291 20.95 9.55 9.37
N HIS A 292 19.82 10.11 8.99
CA HIS A 292 19.40 10.09 7.59
C HIS A 292 20.32 11.03 6.79
N GLU A 293 20.83 10.56 5.65
CA GLU A 293 21.47 11.44 4.68
C GLU A 293 20.43 12.47 4.21
N SER A 294 20.58 13.70 4.68
CA SER A 294 19.75 14.81 4.27
C SER A 294 20.33 15.44 3.01
N VAL A 295 19.48 15.77 2.04
CA VAL A 295 19.85 16.61 0.90
C VAL A 295 20.24 18.03 1.38
N LEU A 296 19.76 18.42 2.57
CA LEU A 296 20.23 19.62 3.25
C LEU A 296 21.56 19.30 3.92
N THR A 297 22.62 19.97 3.46
CA THR A 297 23.91 19.93 4.15
C THR A 297 23.74 20.42 5.59
N ASP A 298 24.53 19.87 6.52
CA ASP A 298 24.48 20.27 7.93
C ASP A 298 24.65 21.79 8.11
N ALA A 299 25.49 22.40 7.26
CA ALA A 299 25.68 23.84 7.22
C ALA A 299 24.40 24.60 6.86
N LEU A 300 23.59 24.09 5.94
CA LEU A 300 22.31 24.70 5.57
C LEU A 300 21.26 24.48 6.66
N ALA A 301 21.19 23.28 7.25
CA ALA A 301 20.30 22.98 8.36
C ALA A 301 20.59 23.88 9.58
N GLN A 302 21.86 24.05 9.94
CA GLN A 302 22.25 24.96 11.03
C GLN A 302 21.94 26.42 10.73
N ARG A 303 22.08 26.88 9.48
CA ARG A 303 21.69 28.24 9.10
C ARG A 303 20.17 28.49 9.16
N VAL A 304 19.37 27.49 8.80
CA VAL A 304 17.91 27.56 8.92
C VAL A 304 17.50 27.56 10.39
N LEU A 305 18.09 26.69 11.22
CA LEU A 305 17.84 26.63 12.66
C LEU A 305 18.33 27.88 13.42
N ALA A 306 19.44 28.48 12.97
CA ALA A 306 19.97 29.73 13.52
C ALA A 306 19.13 30.96 13.13
N GLY A 307 18.18 30.82 12.19
CA GLY A 307 17.38 31.94 11.69
C GLY A 307 18.15 32.93 10.82
N ASP A 308 19.35 32.57 10.35
CA ASP A 308 20.23 33.43 9.54
C ASP A 308 19.81 33.50 8.06
N GLY A 309 18.70 32.85 7.70
CA GLY A 309 17.99 33.13 6.48
C GLY A 309 17.20 34.41 6.65
N GLY A 310 17.68 35.52 6.09
CA GLY A 310 16.90 36.74 5.83
C GLY A 310 15.76 36.50 4.84
N GLY A 311 14.87 35.56 5.16
CA GLY A 311 13.62 35.35 4.47
C GLY A 311 12.68 36.46 4.90
N ASN A 312 12.50 37.45 4.03
CA ASN A 312 11.34 38.32 4.12
C ASN A 312 10.11 37.43 4.31
N ALA A 313 9.46 37.58 5.47
CA ALA A 313 8.15 37.00 5.73
C ALA A 313 7.22 37.43 4.59
N GLN A 314 6.89 36.49 3.71
CA GLN A 314 5.86 36.70 2.72
C GLN A 314 4.54 36.73 3.50
N PRO A 315 3.80 37.86 3.53
CA PRO A 315 2.53 37.88 4.22
C PRO A 315 1.55 36.97 3.46
N PRO A 316 0.61 36.32 4.16
CA PRO A 316 -0.37 35.46 3.52
C PRO A 316 -1.35 36.35 2.72
N GLY A 317 -1.50 36.06 1.43
CA GLY A 317 -2.62 36.53 0.59
C GLY A 317 -2.61 38.02 0.21
N GLY A 318 -2.29 38.32 -1.05
CA GLY A 318 -2.50 39.66 -1.60
C GLY A 318 -2.23 39.75 -3.09
N VAL A 319 -3.28 39.70 -3.91
CA VAL A 319 -3.24 39.92 -5.36
C VAL A 319 -2.72 41.34 -5.64
N VAL A 320 -1.58 41.46 -6.33
CA VAL A 320 -1.09 42.74 -6.86
C VAL A 320 -1.26 42.77 -8.37
N ARG A 321 -2.33 43.46 -8.82
CA ARG A 321 -2.51 43.90 -10.20
C ARG A 321 -1.37 44.84 -10.60
N ARG A 322 -0.60 44.49 -11.63
CA ARG A 322 0.31 45.45 -12.28
C ARG A 322 -0.48 46.34 -13.24
N ARG A 323 -0.53 47.65 -12.95
CA ARG A 323 -0.74 48.68 -13.97
C ARG A 323 0.57 48.82 -14.77
N ARG A 324 0.47 48.74 -16.10
CA ARG A 324 1.55 49.09 -17.02
C ARG A 324 1.65 50.63 -17.13
N PRO A 325 2.86 51.18 -17.34
CA PRO A 325 3.02 52.45 -18.04
C PRO A 325 2.64 52.30 -19.52
#